data_AF-A0A1N6PYG4-F1
#
_entry.id   AF-A0A1N6PYG4-F1
#
_cell.length_a   1.000
_cell.length_b   1.000
_cell.length_c   1.000
_cell.angle_alpha   90.00
_cell.angle_beta   90.00
_cell.angle_gamma   90.00
#
_symmetry.space_group_name_H-M   'P 1'
#
loop_
_entity.id
_entity.type
_entity.pdbx_description
1 polymer ?
#
loop_
_entity_poly.entity_id
_entity_poly.type
_entity_poly.pdbx_seq_one_letter_code
_entity_poly.pdbx_strand_id
1 'polypeptide(L)'
;MSDWLTASQVMERLGLKPQTLYAYVSRGLIEARADGADSRRRLYRAADVERLLHRKARGRRPAAIAEDAISWGEPVLASAITTIARGRLWYRGEDASRLAQTSKLEDVARLLWDCGTQRFPPLFTLVPDGPPLRRIFAVLGERAASDPAMAGRTKKALYLEAASVLDCLVDAIAGRPGQGPIHTRLAAAWGCDDAGSALVRRALVLLADHELNASTFAVRVTASTRASLAACVTAGLAALSGPLHGGMARRVLALMREAEREGLEAALAERLAAGTPLPGFGHPLYPDGDPRAAALLSAFVPPAAYAGMRDTVAALTGEEPNIDFALTAMARHLALPDDVPYLLFAAARCTGWIAHALEQNETGRLIRPRARYTGPEPG
;
A
#
# COMPACT_ATOMS: atom_id res chain seq x y z
N MET A 1 -5.77 25.86 -3.12
CA MET A 1 -4.66 26.85 -2.89
C MET A 1 -3.57 26.54 -3.90
N SER A 2 -2.82 27.54 -4.40
CA SER A 2 -1.90 27.29 -5.54
C SER A 2 -0.82 26.26 -5.20
N ASP A 3 -0.74 25.19 -6.00
CA ASP A 3 0.20 24.06 -5.82
C ASP A 3 1.69 24.45 -5.86
N TRP A 4 1.98 25.68 -6.28
CA TRP A 4 3.32 26.20 -6.51
C TRP A 4 3.46 27.62 -5.94
N LEU A 5 4.61 27.87 -5.32
CA LEU A 5 4.99 29.12 -4.65
C LEU A 5 6.18 29.76 -5.35
N THR A 6 6.27 31.08 -5.31
CA THR A 6 7.45 31.83 -5.78
C THR A 6 8.60 31.71 -4.80
N ALA A 7 9.84 31.96 -5.25
CA ALA A 7 11.02 31.97 -4.39
C ALA A 7 10.81 32.87 -3.15
N SER A 8 10.25 34.07 -3.34
CA SER A 8 9.99 35.03 -2.28
C SER A 8 9.02 34.46 -1.23
N GLN A 9 7.92 33.84 -1.67
CA GLN A 9 6.95 33.22 -0.77
C GLN A 9 7.56 32.05 0.02
N VAL A 10 8.39 31.23 -0.61
CA VAL A 10 9.07 30.13 0.09
C VAL A 10 10.08 30.64 1.12
N MET A 11 10.88 31.63 0.74
CA MET A 11 11.86 32.25 1.64
C MET A 11 11.21 32.94 2.83
N GLU A 12 10.10 33.64 2.61
CA GLU A 12 9.30 34.28 3.65
C GLU A 12 8.72 33.24 4.61
N ARG A 13 8.02 32.23 4.07
CA ARG A 13 7.40 31.17 4.88
C ARG A 13 8.44 30.41 5.71
N LEU A 14 9.48 29.88 5.09
CA LEU A 14 10.49 29.07 5.78
C LEU A 14 11.55 29.91 6.51
N GLY A 15 11.54 31.24 6.37
CA GLY A 15 12.57 32.14 6.86
C GLY A 15 13.97 31.75 6.37
N LEU A 16 14.13 31.57 5.05
CA LEU A 16 15.37 31.11 4.41
C LEU A 16 16.03 32.23 3.60
N LYS A 17 17.36 32.15 3.46
CA LYS A 17 18.12 32.93 2.48
C LYS A 17 18.07 32.25 1.10
N PRO A 18 18.25 32.98 -0.01
CA PRO A 18 18.23 32.40 -1.37
C PRO A 18 19.16 31.20 -1.53
N GLN A 19 20.37 31.29 -0.98
CA GLN A 19 21.38 30.22 -1.02
C GLN A 19 20.88 28.90 -0.40
N THR A 20 20.14 28.99 0.71
CA THR A 20 19.56 27.81 1.38
C THR A 20 18.42 27.21 0.59
N LEU A 21 17.59 28.04 -0.05
CA LEU A 21 16.53 27.57 -0.94
C LEU A 21 17.13 26.78 -2.13
N TYR A 22 18.20 27.30 -2.75
CA TYR A 22 18.90 26.57 -3.83
C TYR A 22 19.51 25.26 -3.34
N ALA A 23 20.11 25.24 -2.15
CA ALA A 23 20.62 24.01 -1.56
C ALA A 23 19.52 22.96 -1.31
N TYR A 24 18.32 23.39 -0.89
CA TYR A 24 17.19 22.51 -0.67
C TYR A 24 16.68 21.91 -1.98
N VAL A 25 16.60 22.71 -3.05
CA VAL A 25 16.28 22.19 -4.38
C VAL A 25 17.34 21.22 -4.89
N SER A 26 18.62 21.56 -4.77
CA SER A 26 19.72 20.69 -5.23
C SER A 26 19.76 19.35 -4.49
N ARG A 27 19.30 19.31 -3.24
CA ARG A 27 19.20 18.10 -2.42
C ARG A 27 17.87 17.35 -2.60
N GLY A 28 17.00 17.82 -3.49
CA GLY A 28 15.69 17.22 -3.76
C GLY A 28 14.67 17.41 -2.63
N LEU A 29 14.90 18.34 -1.70
CA LEU A 29 14.00 18.59 -0.56
C LEU A 29 12.79 19.46 -0.93
N ILE A 30 12.94 20.31 -1.94
CA ILE A 30 11.88 21.13 -2.51
C ILE A 30 11.93 20.97 -4.03
N GLU A 31 10.83 20.52 -4.63
CA GLU A 31 10.68 20.48 -6.08
C GLU A 31 10.57 21.90 -6.65
N ALA A 32 11.31 22.16 -7.74
CA ALA A 32 11.27 23.44 -8.44
C ALA A 32 11.06 23.25 -9.94
N ARG A 33 10.17 24.06 -10.53
CA ARG A 33 9.90 24.11 -11.98
C ARG A 33 10.10 25.52 -12.52
N ALA A 34 10.27 25.65 -13.84
CA ALA A 34 10.27 26.95 -14.48
C ALA A 34 8.87 27.60 -14.40
N ASP A 35 8.82 28.91 -14.24
CA ASP A 35 7.58 29.67 -14.37
C ASP A 35 7.20 29.79 -15.85
N GLY A 36 5.96 29.45 -16.19
CA GLY A 36 5.48 29.52 -17.58
C GLY A 36 5.34 30.95 -18.09
N ALA A 37 5.24 31.94 -17.20
CA ALA A 37 5.13 33.36 -17.56
C ALA A 37 6.49 34.07 -17.67
N ASP A 38 7.54 33.54 -17.05
CA ASP A 38 8.90 34.12 -17.08
C ASP A 38 9.95 33.01 -16.93
N SER A 39 10.63 32.70 -18.03
CA SER A 39 11.67 31.66 -18.10
C SER A 39 12.85 31.86 -17.12
N ARG A 40 13.03 33.06 -16.56
CA ARG A 40 14.07 33.36 -15.57
C ARG A 40 13.61 33.10 -14.13
N ARG A 41 12.32 32.83 -13.90
CA ARG A 41 11.74 32.56 -12.59
C ARG A 41 11.51 31.07 -12.39
N ARG A 42 11.63 30.65 -11.13
CA ARG A 42 11.34 29.29 -10.68
C ARG A 42 10.17 29.33 -9.71
N LEU A 43 9.31 28.32 -9.80
CA LEU A 43 8.24 28.04 -8.87
C LEU A 43 8.58 26.79 -8.07
N TYR A 44 8.13 26.72 -6.83
CA TYR A 44 8.52 25.72 -5.84
C TYR A 44 7.28 25.04 -5.26
N ARG A 45 7.28 23.71 -5.11
CA ARG A 45 6.08 22.97 -4.73
C ARG A 45 5.62 23.30 -3.31
N ALA A 46 4.37 23.71 -3.15
CA ALA A 46 3.83 24.18 -1.87
C ALA A 46 3.86 23.08 -0.78
N ALA A 47 3.52 21.84 -1.13
CA ALA A 47 3.52 20.71 -0.21
C ALA A 47 4.90 20.41 0.40
N ASP A 48 5.98 20.60 -0.36
CA ASP A 48 7.35 20.40 0.14
C ASP A 48 7.75 21.48 1.14
N VAL A 49 7.27 22.71 0.92
CA VAL A 49 7.49 23.86 1.79
C VAL A 49 6.72 23.68 3.10
N GLU A 50 5.46 23.24 3.05
CA GLU A 50 4.67 22.92 4.25
C GLU A 50 5.31 21.78 5.06
N ARG A 51 5.82 20.73 4.41
CA ARG A 51 6.57 19.66 5.08
C ARG A 51 7.80 20.19 5.83
N LEU A 52 8.53 21.14 5.23
CA LEU A 52 9.70 21.77 5.88
C LEU A 52 9.32 22.79 6.96
N LEU A 53 8.18 23.46 6.85
CA LEU A 53 7.63 24.33 7.88
C LEU A 53 7.27 23.54 9.12
N HIS A 54 6.56 22.43 8.95
CA HIS A 54 6.26 21.49 10.03
C HIS A 54 7.53 21.00 10.72
N ARG A 55 8.62 20.78 9.96
CA ARG A 55 9.95 20.45 10.49
C ARG A 55 10.57 21.58 11.32
N LYS A 56 10.50 22.83 10.86
CA LYS A 56 11.11 24.01 11.53
C LYS A 56 10.36 24.43 12.80
N ALA A 57 9.02 24.36 12.78
CA ALA A 57 8.18 24.71 13.93
C ALA A 57 8.35 23.75 15.13
N ARG A 58 8.91 22.56 14.90
CA ARG A 58 8.94 21.46 15.88
C ARG A 58 10.32 21.12 16.43
N GLY A 59 11.32 22.01 16.38
CA GLY A 59 12.72 21.71 16.78
C GLY A 59 12.82 20.81 18.03
N ARG A 60 13.13 19.50 17.87
CA ARG A 60 13.01 18.51 18.96
C ARG A 60 13.99 17.34 18.92
N ARG A 61 14.20 16.81 20.13
CA ARG A 61 15.11 15.75 20.58
C ARG A 61 14.86 14.40 19.88
N PRO A 62 15.87 13.50 19.79
CA PRO A 62 15.80 12.23 19.05
C PRO A 62 14.60 11.32 19.34
N ALA A 63 14.04 11.35 20.54
CA ALA A 63 12.87 10.55 20.90
C ALA A 63 11.58 10.96 20.15
N ALA A 64 11.42 12.25 19.84
CA ALA A 64 10.27 12.74 19.07
C ALA A 64 10.38 12.34 17.58
N ILE A 65 11.61 12.20 17.07
CA ILE A 65 11.87 11.75 15.69
C ILE A 65 11.41 10.30 15.51
N ALA A 66 11.68 9.42 16.49
CA ALA A 66 11.26 8.02 16.44
C ALA A 66 9.74 7.82 16.60
N GLU A 67 9.07 8.68 17.37
CA GLU A 67 7.62 8.65 17.56
C GLU A 67 6.86 9.13 16.31
N ASP A 68 7.30 10.24 15.71
CA ASP A 68 6.74 10.75 14.45
C ASP A 68 6.98 9.77 13.29
N ALA A 69 8.16 9.14 13.22
CA ALA A 69 8.53 8.11 12.24
C ALA A 69 7.53 6.94 12.13
N ILE A 70 6.81 6.62 13.21
CA ILE A 70 5.85 5.50 13.26
C ILE A 70 4.47 5.91 12.72
N SER A 71 4.14 7.21 12.73
CA SER A 71 2.83 7.75 12.33
C SER A 71 2.95 8.63 11.07
N TRP A 72 3.23 8.01 9.92
CA TRP A 72 3.42 8.70 8.63
C TRP A 72 4.57 9.72 8.59
N GLY A 73 5.51 9.66 9.54
CA GLY A 73 6.68 10.53 9.61
C GLY A 73 7.84 10.10 8.69
N GLU A 74 9.06 10.52 9.02
CA GLU A 74 10.23 10.26 8.17
C GLU A 74 10.53 8.75 8.04
N PRO A 75 10.97 8.27 6.85
CA PRO A 75 11.30 6.87 6.63
C PRO A 75 12.29 6.34 7.66
N VAL A 76 11.87 5.34 8.44
CA VAL A 76 12.64 4.79 9.57
C VAL A 76 13.64 3.72 9.13
N LEU A 77 13.32 3.03 8.04
CA LEU A 77 14.12 1.93 7.50
C LEU A 77 14.39 2.20 6.02
N ALA A 78 15.66 2.08 5.62
CA ALA A 78 16.00 2.09 4.21
C ALA A 78 15.33 0.89 3.50
N SER A 79 14.83 1.15 2.29
CA SER A 79 14.31 0.12 1.40
C SER A 79 14.57 0.52 -0.06
N ALA A 80 14.89 -0.46 -0.88
CA ALA A 80 15.06 -0.32 -2.33
C ALA A 80 13.87 -0.90 -3.12
N ILE A 81 12.82 -1.35 -2.42
CA ILE A 81 11.68 -2.08 -3.01
C ILE A 81 10.68 -1.10 -3.62
N THR A 82 10.20 -0.15 -2.82
CA THR A 82 9.13 0.78 -3.22
C THR A 82 9.39 2.17 -2.69
N THR A 83 9.00 3.18 -3.47
CA THR A 83 8.97 4.57 -3.01
C THR A 83 7.76 5.29 -3.59
N ILE A 84 7.29 6.31 -2.87
CA ILE A 84 6.28 7.24 -3.35
C ILE A 84 6.97 8.56 -3.61
N ALA A 85 6.98 8.96 -4.88
CA ALA A 85 7.66 10.18 -5.32
C ALA A 85 6.86 10.83 -6.43
N ARG A 86 6.71 12.16 -6.34
CA ARG A 86 6.01 12.99 -7.34
C ARG A 86 4.57 12.52 -7.60
N GLY A 87 3.85 12.19 -6.52
CA GLY A 87 2.45 11.72 -6.60
C GLY A 87 2.28 10.35 -7.24
N ARG A 88 3.36 9.57 -7.40
CA ARG A 88 3.35 8.25 -8.04
C ARG A 88 3.95 7.19 -7.14
N LEU A 89 3.54 5.95 -7.38
CA LEU A 89 4.07 4.75 -6.74
C LEU A 89 5.09 4.08 -7.66
N TRP A 90 6.28 3.82 -7.13
CA TRP A 90 7.39 3.24 -7.88
C TRP A 90 7.80 1.91 -7.26
N TYR A 91 7.82 0.85 -8.06
CA TYR A 91 8.36 -0.46 -7.70
C TYR A 91 9.75 -0.60 -8.32
N ARG A 92 10.81 -0.55 -7.50
CA ARG A 92 12.21 -0.57 -7.94
C ARG A 92 12.51 0.38 -9.12
N GLY A 93 11.92 1.57 -9.08
CA GLY A 93 12.08 2.59 -10.12
C GLY A 93 11.10 2.50 -11.30
N GLU A 94 10.25 1.49 -11.36
CA GLU A 94 9.20 1.34 -12.38
C GLU A 94 7.85 1.86 -11.86
N ASP A 95 7.14 2.63 -12.69
CA ASP A 95 5.84 3.20 -12.33
C ASP A 95 4.77 2.09 -12.19
N ALA A 96 4.19 1.95 -10.99
CA ALA A 96 3.21 0.91 -10.69
C ALA A 96 1.96 0.99 -11.57
N SER A 97 1.50 2.21 -11.89
CA SER A 97 0.34 2.42 -12.76
C SER A 97 0.64 2.05 -14.21
N ARG A 98 1.89 2.21 -14.66
CA ARG A 98 2.33 1.72 -15.98
C ARG A 98 2.43 0.20 -16.00
N LEU A 99 3.05 -0.41 -15.00
CA LEU A 99 3.14 -1.87 -14.88
C LEU A 99 1.74 -2.51 -14.88
N ALA A 100 0.76 -1.90 -14.21
CA ALA A 100 -0.59 -2.41 -14.12
C ALA A 100 -1.31 -2.52 -15.47
N GLN A 101 -0.84 -1.82 -16.52
CA GLN A 101 -1.42 -1.90 -17.86
C GLN A 101 -1.25 -3.29 -18.48
N THR A 102 -0.09 -3.93 -18.31
CA THR A 102 0.25 -5.17 -19.02
C THR A 102 0.84 -6.28 -18.13
N SER A 103 1.52 -5.93 -17.05
CA SER A 103 2.22 -6.91 -16.20
C SER A 103 1.25 -7.78 -15.41
N LYS A 104 1.69 -8.99 -15.08
CA LYS A 104 1.03 -9.89 -14.14
C LYS A 104 1.63 -9.72 -12.75
N LEU A 105 0.95 -10.24 -11.72
CA LEU A 105 1.47 -10.22 -10.36
C LEU A 105 2.82 -10.94 -10.27
N GLU A 106 2.99 -12.01 -11.03
CA GLU A 106 4.22 -12.79 -11.13
C GLU A 106 5.38 -11.99 -11.73
N ASP A 107 5.11 -11.09 -12.67
CA ASP A 107 6.12 -10.19 -13.23
C ASP A 107 6.58 -9.17 -12.18
N VAL A 108 5.62 -8.61 -11.45
CA VAL A 108 5.89 -7.65 -10.36
C VAL A 108 6.59 -8.32 -9.19
N ALA A 109 6.20 -9.54 -8.83
CA ALA A 109 6.88 -10.33 -7.80
C ALA A 109 8.35 -10.55 -8.18
N ARG A 110 8.65 -10.89 -9.44
CA ARG A 110 10.03 -11.04 -9.92
C ARG A 110 10.83 -9.75 -9.85
N LEU A 111 10.19 -8.63 -10.17
CA LEU A 111 10.78 -7.30 -10.00
C LEU A 111 11.07 -7.03 -8.51
N LEU A 112 10.06 -7.11 -7.64
CA LEU A 112 10.19 -6.79 -6.22
C LEU A 112 11.19 -7.70 -5.50
N TRP A 113 11.24 -8.99 -5.84
CA TRP A 113 12.15 -9.97 -5.23
C TRP A 113 13.56 -9.96 -5.81
N ASP A 114 13.82 -9.17 -6.86
CA ASP A 114 15.12 -9.10 -7.55
C ASP A 114 15.65 -10.49 -7.95
N CYS A 115 14.78 -11.31 -8.56
CA CYS A 115 15.07 -12.74 -8.80
C CYS A 115 15.07 -13.15 -10.29
N GLY A 116 15.07 -12.17 -11.20
CA GLY A 116 15.19 -12.39 -12.64
C GLY A 116 13.96 -13.05 -13.27
N THR A 117 14.14 -13.93 -14.25
CA THR A 117 13.06 -14.50 -15.08
C THR A 117 12.58 -15.89 -14.63
N GLN A 118 12.96 -16.34 -13.44
CA GLN A 118 12.60 -17.69 -12.97
C GLN A 118 11.08 -17.93 -13.01
N ARG A 119 10.68 -19.17 -13.26
CA ARG A 119 9.28 -19.58 -13.33
C ARG A 119 8.78 -19.90 -11.92
N PHE A 120 7.56 -19.45 -11.60
CA PHE A 120 6.86 -19.87 -10.40
C PHE A 120 6.65 -21.40 -10.44
N PRO A 121 7.23 -22.16 -9.49
CA PRO A 121 7.07 -23.61 -9.47
C PRO A 121 5.62 -23.94 -9.12
N PRO A 122 4.96 -24.87 -9.85
CA PRO A 122 3.66 -25.36 -9.43
C PRO A 122 3.85 -26.19 -8.16
N LEU A 123 3.05 -25.94 -7.14
CA LEU A 123 3.08 -26.74 -5.93
C LEU A 123 1.70 -27.28 -5.59
N PHE A 124 1.71 -28.48 -5.01
CA PHE A 124 0.49 -29.08 -4.50
C PHE A 124 0.26 -28.58 -3.08
N THR A 125 -0.63 -27.60 -2.94
CA THR A 125 -1.10 -27.12 -1.63
C THR A 125 -2.38 -27.86 -1.28
N LEU A 126 -2.41 -28.58 -0.15
CA LEU A 126 -3.69 -29.07 0.37
C LEU A 126 -4.48 -27.87 0.89
N VAL A 127 -5.59 -27.55 0.24
CA VAL A 127 -6.46 -26.44 0.65
C VAL A 127 -7.51 -26.98 1.63
N PRO A 128 -7.52 -26.53 2.90
CA PRO A 128 -8.48 -27.00 3.89
C PRO A 128 -9.88 -26.45 3.61
N ASP A 129 -10.91 -27.08 4.17
CA ASP A 129 -12.29 -26.57 4.08
C ASP A 129 -12.52 -25.29 4.90
N GLY A 130 -13.57 -24.56 4.55
CA GLY A 130 -14.05 -23.39 5.28
C GLY A 130 -13.89 -22.07 4.50
N PRO A 131 -14.22 -20.92 5.11
CA PRO A 131 -14.18 -19.63 4.43
C PRO A 131 -12.74 -19.21 4.08
N PRO A 132 -12.55 -18.36 3.05
CA PRO A 132 -11.22 -18.02 2.52
C PRO A 132 -10.20 -17.62 3.60
N LEU A 133 -10.57 -16.74 4.53
CA LEU A 133 -9.66 -16.26 5.57
C LEU A 133 -9.18 -17.38 6.49
N ARG A 134 -10.06 -18.31 6.87
CA ARG A 134 -9.69 -19.48 7.68
C ARG A 134 -8.70 -20.36 6.94
N ARG A 135 -8.91 -20.57 5.63
CA ARG A 135 -8.01 -21.37 4.80
C ARG A 135 -6.63 -20.75 4.73
N ILE A 136 -6.54 -19.44 4.51
CA ILE A 136 -5.28 -18.71 4.45
C ILE A 136 -4.50 -18.87 5.77
N PHE A 137 -5.13 -18.62 6.91
CA PHE A 137 -4.45 -18.76 8.22
C PHE A 137 -4.05 -20.21 8.52
N ALA A 138 -4.86 -21.19 8.13
CA ALA A 138 -4.54 -22.60 8.34
C ALA A 138 -3.29 -23.01 7.53
N VAL A 139 -3.24 -22.71 6.24
CA VAL A 139 -2.11 -23.12 5.39
C VAL A 139 -0.82 -22.36 5.75
N LEU A 140 -0.91 -21.06 6.06
CA LEU A 140 0.26 -20.28 6.45
C LEU A 140 0.72 -20.59 7.89
N GLY A 141 -0.19 -20.94 8.78
CA GLY A 141 0.13 -21.37 10.15
C GLY A 141 0.94 -22.66 10.16
N GLU A 142 0.49 -23.66 9.39
CA GLU A 142 1.23 -24.91 9.21
C GLU A 142 2.63 -24.66 8.64
N ARG A 143 2.72 -23.85 7.58
CA ARG A 143 4.01 -23.50 6.99
C ARG A 143 4.90 -22.67 7.91
N ALA A 144 4.34 -21.77 8.72
CA ALA A 144 5.11 -21.02 9.70
C ALA A 144 5.74 -21.92 10.76
N ALA A 145 5.11 -23.06 11.09
CA ALA A 145 5.63 -24.05 12.02
C ALA A 145 6.68 -24.98 11.39
N SER A 146 6.54 -25.28 10.10
CA SER A 146 7.31 -26.34 9.43
C SER A 146 8.40 -25.84 8.46
N ASP A 147 8.25 -24.63 7.88
CA ASP A 147 9.21 -24.09 6.92
C ASP A 147 10.53 -23.67 7.62
N PRO A 148 11.69 -23.92 6.98
CA PRO A 148 12.97 -23.58 7.57
C PRO A 148 13.22 -22.06 7.60
N ALA A 149 14.01 -21.62 8.58
CA ALA A 149 14.47 -20.23 8.71
C ALA A 149 15.17 -19.73 7.43
N MET A 150 15.03 -18.43 7.13
CA MET A 150 15.67 -17.82 5.95
C MET A 150 17.20 -17.77 6.04
N ALA A 151 17.76 -17.71 7.25
CA ALA A 151 19.19 -17.52 7.47
C ALA A 151 20.03 -18.66 6.86
N GLY A 152 21.10 -18.30 6.14
CA GLY A 152 22.02 -19.27 5.54
C GLY A 152 21.52 -19.92 4.24
N ARG A 153 20.30 -19.62 3.79
CA ARG A 153 19.75 -20.15 2.55
C ARG A 153 20.23 -19.38 1.33
N THR A 154 20.37 -20.08 0.21
CA THR A 154 20.76 -19.46 -1.07
C THR A 154 19.62 -18.60 -1.65
N LYS A 155 19.95 -17.59 -2.45
CA LYS A 155 18.95 -16.76 -3.16
C LYS A 155 17.96 -17.61 -3.98
N LYS A 156 18.44 -18.68 -4.64
CA LYS A 156 17.60 -19.61 -5.38
C LYS A 156 16.62 -20.37 -4.48
N ALA A 157 17.07 -20.84 -3.32
CA ALA A 157 16.19 -21.54 -2.38
C ALA A 157 15.12 -20.62 -1.80
N LEU A 158 15.50 -19.38 -1.44
CA LEU A 158 14.58 -18.36 -0.96
C LEU A 158 13.56 -17.95 -2.03
N TYR A 159 13.97 -17.87 -3.30
CA TYR A 159 13.05 -17.60 -4.39
C TYR A 159 12.00 -18.71 -4.56
N LEU A 160 12.41 -19.98 -4.55
CA LEU A 160 11.48 -21.11 -4.68
C LEU A 160 10.49 -21.14 -3.51
N GLU A 161 10.96 -20.85 -2.30
CA GLU A 161 10.08 -20.72 -1.13
C GLU A 161 9.15 -19.51 -1.23
N ALA A 162 9.64 -18.34 -1.64
CA ALA A 162 8.84 -17.14 -1.88
C ALA A 162 7.68 -17.41 -2.84
N ALA A 163 8.00 -17.99 -4.00
CA ALA A 163 6.99 -18.38 -4.98
C ALA A 163 6.00 -19.40 -4.41
N SER A 164 6.50 -20.36 -3.63
CA SER A 164 5.68 -21.35 -2.94
C SER A 164 4.71 -20.75 -1.91
N VAL A 165 5.16 -19.79 -1.11
CA VAL A 165 4.33 -19.14 -0.08
C VAL A 165 3.24 -18.32 -0.74
N LEU A 166 3.57 -17.58 -1.81
CA LEU A 166 2.58 -16.84 -2.58
C LEU A 166 1.54 -17.78 -3.22
N ASP A 167 2.00 -18.87 -3.85
CA ASP A 167 1.12 -19.83 -4.52
C ASP A 167 0.14 -20.50 -3.54
N CYS A 168 0.64 -20.90 -2.38
CA CYS A 168 -0.15 -21.49 -1.29
C CYS A 168 -1.23 -20.52 -0.77
N LEU A 169 -0.89 -19.24 -0.58
CA LEU A 169 -1.86 -18.21 -0.19
C LEU A 169 -2.93 -18.02 -1.27
N VAL A 170 -2.55 -18.00 -2.55
CA VAL A 170 -3.47 -17.85 -3.68
C VAL A 170 -4.42 -19.05 -3.78
N ASP A 171 -3.91 -20.27 -3.63
CA ASP A 171 -4.73 -21.48 -3.61
C ASP A 171 -5.75 -21.47 -2.46
N ALA A 172 -5.32 -21.04 -1.28
CA ALA A 172 -6.22 -20.88 -0.14
C ALA A 172 -7.30 -19.83 -0.40
N ILE A 173 -7.00 -18.74 -1.09
CA ILE A 173 -8.01 -17.76 -1.51
C ILE A 173 -8.96 -18.37 -2.55
N ALA A 174 -8.42 -18.99 -3.60
CA ALA A 174 -9.19 -19.61 -4.67
C ALA A 174 -10.03 -20.81 -4.20
N GLY A 175 -9.69 -21.40 -3.05
CA GLY A 175 -10.36 -22.57 -2.49
C GLY A 175 -10.00 -23.88 -3.16
N ARG A 176 -9.01 -23.88 -4.07
CA ARG A 176 -8.52 -25.07 -4.77
C ARG A 176 -7.11 -24.84 -5.29
N PRO A 177 -6.30 -25.91 -5.44
CA PRO A 177 -5.05 -25.86 -6.18
C PRO A 177 -5.26 -25.42 -7.62
N GLY A 178 -4.35 -24.61 -8.16
CA GLY A 178 -4.43 -24.17 -9.55
C GLY A 178 -3.06 -23.96 -10.19
N GLN A 179 -3.02 -24.05 -11.52
CA GLN A 179 -1.85 -23.70 -12.31
C GLN A 179 -2.14 -22.53 -13.26
N GLY A 180 -1.09 -21.90 -13.76
CA GLY A 180 -1.19 -20.75 -14.64
C GLY A 180 -1.27 -19.43 -13.88
N PRO A 181 -1.58 -18.33 -14.58
CA PRO A 181 -1.50 -17.00 -13.98
C PRO A 181 -2.43 -16.82 -12.78
N ILE A 182 -1.92 -16.19 -11.71
CA ILE A 182 -2.63 -15.97 -10.45
C ILE A 182 -3.97 -15.25 -10.69
N HIS A 183 -3.98 -14.21 -11.52
CA HIS A 183 -5.21 -13.47 -11.84
C HIS A 183 -6.26 -14.34 -12.54
N THR A 184 -5.86 -15.26 -13.40
CA THR A 184 -6.77 -16.20 -14.07
C THR A 184 -7.36 -17.20 -13.09
N ARG A 185 -6.55 -17.71 -12.14
CA ARG A 185 -7.00 -18.63 -11.09
C ARG A 185 -8.02 -17.98 -10.17
N LEU A 186 -7.74 -16.77 -9.71
CA LEU A 186 -8.65 -15.99 -8.86
C LEU A 186 -9.93 -15.60 -9.60
N ALA A 187 -9.81 -15.11 -10.83
CA ALA A 187 -10.95 -14.80 -11.69
C ALA A 187 -11.86 -16.01 -11.89
N ALA A 188 -11.29 -17.18 -12.18
CA ALA A 188 -12.06 -18.42 -12.33
C ALA A 188 -12.72 -18.87 -11.01
N ALA A 189 -12.08 -18.65 -9.86
CA ALA A 189 -12.68 -18.96 -8.55
C ALA A 189 -13.86 -18.04 -8.22
N TRP A 190 -13.88 -16.83 -8.79
CA TRP A 190 -14.96 -15.86 -8.61
C TRP A 190 -15.96 -15.79 -9.77
N GLY A 191 -15.82 -16.65 -10.78
CA GLY A 191 -16.73 -16.68 -11.93
C GLY A 191 -16.59 -15.48 -12.88
N CYS A 192 -15.45 -14.80 -12.89
CA CYS A 192 -15.19 -13.71 -13.82
C CYS A 192 -14.90 -14.22 -15.24
N ASP A 193 -15.29 -13.40 -16.22
CA ASP A 193 -14.87 -13.54 -17.63
C ASP A 193 -13.46 -12.96 -17.86
N ASP A 194 -13.02 -12.89 -19.11
CA ASP A 194 -11.69 -12.37 -19.49
C ASP A 194 -11.52 -10.89 -19.13
N ALA A 195 -12.58 -10.09 -19.24
CA ALA A 195 -12.56 -8.68 -18.87
C ALA A 195 -12.39 -8.51 -17.35
N GLY A 196 -13.16 -9.26 -16.56
CA GLY A 196 -13.01 -9.33 -15.11
C GLY A 196 -11.63 -9.86 -14.69
N SER A 197 -11.09 -10.85 -15.41
CA SER A 197 -9.73 -11.35 -15.17
C SER A 197 -8.66 -10.28 -15.41
N ALA A 198 -8.83 -9.44 -16.44
CA ALA A 198 -7.94 -8.32 -16.70
C ALA A 198 -8.00 -7.24 -15.60
N LEU A 199 -9.18 -6.98 -15.02
CA LEU A 199 -9.34 -6.08 -13.87
C LEU A 199 -8.69 -6.65 -12.61
N VAL A 200 -8.89 -7.94 -12.32
CA VAL A 200 -8.21 -8.65 -11.23
C VAL A 200 -6.70 -8.54 -11.38
N ARG A 201 -6.15 -8.77 -12.58
CA ARG A 201 -4.71 -8.60 -12.86
C ARG A 201 -4.22 -7.19 -12.52
N ARG A 202 -4.94 -6.17 -13.01
CA ARG A 202 -4.59 -4.76 -12.78
C ARG A 202 -4.59 -4.43 -11.28
N ALA A 203 -5.63 -4.84 -10.56
CA ALA A 203 -5.74 -4.64 -9.12
C ALA A 203 -4.58 -5.30 -8.36
N LEU A 204 -4.23 -6.54 -8.70
CA LEU A 204 -3.11 -7.25 -8.07
C LEU A 204 -1.78 -6.51 -8.24
N VAL A 205 -1.49 -5.95 -9.42
CA VAL A 205 -0.27 -5.17 -9.64
C VAL A 205 -0.26 -3.88 -8.82
N LEU A 206 -1.36 -3.13 -8.81
CA LEU A 206 -1.46 -1.86 -8.08
C LEU A 206 -1.36 -2.01 -6.55
N LEU A 207 -1.65 -3.20 -6.04
CA LEU A 207 -1.63 -3.52 -4.61
C LEU A 207 -0.39 -4.30 -4.16
N ALA A 208 0.48 -4.67 -5.11
CA ALA A 208 1.62 -5.57 -4.89
C ALA A 208 2.51 -5.11 -3.72
N ASP A 209 2.78 -3.80 -3.64
CA ASP A 209 3.47 -3.20 -2.51
C ASP A 209 3.04 -1.74 -2.28
N HIS A 210 3.34 -1.19 -1.10
CA HIS A 210 3.05 0.21 -0.77
C HIS A 210 3.90 0.69 0.41
N GLU A 211 5.23 0.54 0.30
CA GLU A 211 6.22 1.00 1.27
C GLU A 211 5.99 0.41 2.69
N LEU A 212 6.44 1.10 3.75
CA LEU A 212 6.54 0.55 5.10
C LEU A 212 5.25 0.74 5.91
N ASN A 213 4.12 0.28 5.38
CA ASN A 213 2.87 0.25 6.14
C ASN A 213 2.90 -0.77 7.30
N ALA A 214 1.87 -0.75 8.16
CA ALA A 214 1.82 -1.55 9.38
C ALA A 214 2.08 -3.06 9.17
N SER A 215 1.47 -3.69 8.15
CA SER A 215 1.71 -5.11 7.88
C SER A 215 3.11 -5.38 7.35
N THR A 216 3.64 -4.48 6.52
CA THR A 216 5.01 -4.57 6.00
C THR A 216 6.05 -4.38 7.11
N PHE A 217 5.79 -3.48 8.06
CA PHE A 217 6.64 -3.32 9.23
C PHE A 217 6.61 -4.57 10.13
N ALA A 218 5.43 -5.16 10.38
CA ALA A 218 5.32 -6.42 11.11
C ALA A 218 6.12 -7.55 10.45
N VAL A 219 6.06 -7.65 9.11
CA VAL A 219 6.87 -8.57 8.32
C VAL A 219 8.37 -8.34 8.54
N ARG A 220 8.85 -7.08 8.47
CA ARG A 220 10.26 -6.77 8.72
C ARG A 220 10.67 -7.08 10.16
N VAL A 221 9.82 -6.81 11.15
CA VAL A 221 10.10 -7.18 12.55
C VAL A 221 10.30 -8.70 12.67
N THR A 222 9.40 -9.50 12.12
CA THR A 222 9.52 -10.97 12.14
C THR A 222 10.72 -11.46 11.33
N ALA A 223 10.99 -10.90 10.16
CA ALA A 223 12.17 -11.25 9.37
C ALA A 223 13.49 -10.93 10.09
N SER A 224 13.52 -9.87 10.90
CA SER A 224 14.70 -9.48 11.67
C SER A 224 15.12 -10.50 12.74
N THR A 225 14.22 -11.41 13.13
CA THR A 225 14.50 -12.53 14.04
C THR A 225 15.00 -13.79 13.32
N ARG A 226 15.17 -13.72 11.99
CA ARG A 226 15.55 -14.84 11.09
C ARG A 226 14.48 -15.93 10.93
N ALA A 227 13.21 -15.60 11.15
CA ALA A 227 12.08 -16.51 10.91
C ALA A 227 11.99 -16.98 9.44
N SER A 228 11.15 -17.99 9.15
CA SER A 228 10.85 -18.44 7.79
C SER A 228 10.02 -17.42 7.01
N LEU A 229 10.00 -17.52 5.67
CA LEU A 229 9.17 -16.63 4.84
C LEU A 229 7.68 -16.77 5.17
N ALA A 230 7.19 -17.99 5.40
CA ALA A 230 5.80 -18.22 5.79
C ALA A 230 5.46 -17.53 7.11
N ALA A 231 6.32 -17.63 8.13
CA ALA A 231 6.12 -16.93 9.40
C ALA A 231 6.09 -15.40 9.24
N CYS A 232 6.93 -14.85 8.35
CA CYS A 232 6.92 -13.43 8.03
C CYS A 232 5.60 -13.02 7.36
N VAL A 233 5.13 -13.77 6.37
CA VAL A 233 3.84 -13.52 5.69
C VAL A 233 2.66 -13.65 6.66
N THR A 234 2.68 -14.62 7.59
CA THR A 234 1.68 -14.76 8.65
C THR A 234 1.62 -13.51 9.54
N ALA A 235 2.77 -12.92 9.90
CA ALA A 235 2.79 -11.66 10.66
C ALA A 235 2.18 -10.49 9.87
N GLY A 236 2.48 -10.39 8.57
CA GLY A 236 1.86 -9.41 7.68
C GLY A 236 0.35 -9.57 7.58
N LEU A 237 -0.13 -10.81 7.43
CA LEU A 237 -1.55 -11.13 7.37
C LEU A 237 -2.27 -10.82 8.68
N ALA A 238 -1.67 -11.17 9.83
CA ALA A 238 -2.23 -10.86 11.14
C ALA A 238 -2.41 -9.34 11.33
N ALA A 239 -1.40 -8.55 10.97
CA ALA A 239 -1.51 -7.09 10.97
C ALA A 239 -2.56 -6.58 9.97
N LEU A 240 -2.66 -7.18 8.78
CA LEU A 240 -3.67 -6.83 7.77
C LEU A 240 -5.10 -7.14 8.24
N SER A 241 -5.33 -8.18 9.05
CA SER A 241 -6.67 -8.48 9.57
C SER A 241 -7.24 -7.43 10.53
N GLY A 242 -6.41 -6.48 10.99
CA GLY A 242 -6.86 -5.39 11.85
C GLY A 242 -7.80 -4.42 11.12
N PRO A 243 -8.86 -3.91 11.77
CA PRO A 243 -9.85 -3.03 11.14
C PRO A 243 -9.29 -1.67 10.70
N LEU A 244 -8.20 -1.21 11.34
CA LEU A 244 -7.49 0.02 10.99
C LEU A 244 -6.50 -0.15 9.82
N HIS A 245 -6.33 -1.38 9.32
CA HIS A 245 -5.47 -1.68 8.18
C HIS A 245 -6.30 -2.27 7.02
N GLY A 246 -6.50 -3.59 6.98
CA GLY A 246 -7.27 -4.24 5.92
C GLY A 246 -8.78 -4.06 6.03
N GLY A 247 -9.28 -3.42 7.10
CA GLY A 247 -10.70 -3.17 7.31
C GLY A 247 -11.30 -2.05 6.47
N MET A 248 -10.50 -1.28 5.72
CA MET A 248 -10.99 -0.08 5.03
C MET A 248 -12.07 -0.40 3.98
N ALA A 249 -11.88 -1.43 3.15
CA ALA A 249 -12.88 -1.85 2.17
C ALA A 249 -14.26 -2.15 2.81
N ARG A 250 -14.28 -2.80 3.99
CA ARG A 250 -15.53 -3.05 4.73
C ARG A 250 -16.20 -1.74 5.18
N ARG A 251 -15.41 -0.73 5.55
CA ARG A 251 -15.92 0.60 5.92
C ARG A 251 -16.47 1.35 4.70
N VAL A 252 -15.85 1.23 3.54
CA VAL A 252 -16.38 1.76 2.28
C VAL A 252 -17.72 1.09 1.94
N LEU A 253 -17.79 -0.25 1.97
CA LEU A 253 -19.04 -0.97 1.72
C LEU A 253 -20.14 -0.59 2.70
N ALA A 254 -19.81 -0.36 3.97
CA ALA A 254 -20.77 0.14 4.97
C ALA A 254 -21.29 1.53 4.61
N LEU A 255 -20.41 2.47 4.23
CA LEU A 255 -20.81 3.80 3.78
C LEU A 255 -21.70 3.74 2.54
N MET A 256 -21.37 2.90 1.56
CA MET A 256 -22.17 2.73 0.34
C MET A 256 -23.58 2.20 0.65
N ARG A 257 -23.70 1.23 1.57
CA ARG A 257 -25.01 0.72 2.01
C ARG A 257 -25.83 1.73 2.79
N GLU A 258 -25.17 2.57 3.59
CA GLU A 258 -25.82 3.67 4.30
C GLU A 258 -26.38 4.69 3.32
N ALA A 259 -25.59 5.10 2.33
CA ALA A 259 -26.02 5.98 1.25
C ALA A 259 -27.16 5.40 0.41
N GLU A 260 -27.17 4.09 0.16
CA GLU A 260 -28.26 3.43 -0.55
C GLU A 260 -29.58 3.45 0.25
N ARG A 261 -29.51 3.34 1.57
CA ARG A 261 -30.69 3.34 2.46
C ARG A 261 -31.24 4.74 2.72
N GLU A 262 -30.37 5.72 2.92
CA GLU A 262 -30.73 7.03 3.50
C GLU A 262 -30.49 8.20 2.54
N GLY A 263 -29.78 7.97 1.44
CA GLY A 263 -29.31 9.01 0.51
C GLY A 263 -27.88 9.46 0.80
N LEU A 264 -27.18 9.91 -0.25
CA LEU A 264 -25.76 10.31 -0.18
C LEU A 264 -25.52 11.44 0.83
N GLU A 265 -26.36 12.47 0.80
CA GLU A 265 -26.21 13.66 1.64
C GLU A 265 -26.31 13.30 3.13
N ALA A 266 -27.32 12.49 3.50
CA ALA A 266 -27.53 12.04 4.86
C ALA A 266 -26.36 11.17 5.36
N ALA A 267 -25.90 10.21 4.55
CA ALA A 267 -24.79 9.32 4.90
C ALA A 267 -23.45 10.06 5.11
N LEU A 268 -23.28 11.23 4.50
CA LEU A 268 -22.06 12.04 4.62
C LEU A 268 -22.16 13.10 5.72
N ALA A 269 -23.35 13.65 5.98
CA ALA A 269 -23.55 14.83 6.82
C ALA A 269 -22.90 14.74 8.21
N GLU A 270 -23.17 13.66 8.96
CA GLU A 270 -22.63 13.51 10.31
C GLU A 270 -21.09 13.41 10.33
N ARG A 271 -20.51 12.69 9.37
CA ARG A 271 -19.06 12.49 9.26
C ARG A 271 -18.36 13.80 8.92
N LEU A 272 -18.92 14.55 7.98
CA LEU A 272 -18.41 15.86 7.58
C LEU A 272 -18.50 16.87 8.72
N ALA A 273 -19.64 16.93 9.42
CA ALA A 273 -19.82 17.81 10.58
C ALA A 273 -18.85 17.49 11.71
N ALA A 274 -18.54 16.21 11.93
CA ALA A 274 -17.58 15.76 12.94
C ALA A 274 -16.11 15.82 12.49
N GLY A 275 -15.82 16.21 11.24
CA GLY A 275 -14.47 16.16 10.68
C GLY A 275 -13.86 14.75 10.63
N THR A 276 -14.71 13.73 10.58
CA THR A 276 -14.27 12.33 10.53
C THR A 276 -13.87 11.97 9.09
N PRO A 277 -12.66 11.42 8.86
CA PRO A 277 -12.23 11.01 7.52
C PRO A 277 -13.21 10.04 6.87
N LEU A 278 -13.55 10.30 5.61
CA LEU A 278 -14.48 9.49 4.83
C LEU A 278 -13.80 8.19 4.38
N PRO A 279 -14.35 7.00 4.70
CA PRO A 279 -13.81 5.74 4.21
C PRO A 279 -13.72 5.71 2.68
N GLY A 280 -12.53 5.39 2.16
CA GLY A 280 -12.29 5.28 0.72
C GLY A 280 -11.90 6.57 0.02
N PHE A 281 -11.78 7.68 0.74
CA PHE A 281 -11.40 8.98 0.20
C PHE A 281 -10.17 9.56 0.90
N GLY A 282 -9.37 10.28 0.12
CA GLY A 282 -8.12 10.86 0.59
C GLY A 282 -7.05 9.82 0.93
N HIS A 283 -5.80 10.25 0.92
CA HIS A 283 -4.68 9.43 1.37
C HIS A 283 -3.50 10.32 1.81
N PRO A 284 -2.91 10.14 3.01
CA PRO A 284 -1.83 11.00 3.50
C PRO A 284 -0.61 11.09 2.57
N LEU A 285 -0.27 9.98 1.91
CA LEU A 285 0.83 9.92 0.93
C LEU A 285 0.46 10.43 -0.48
N TYR A 286 -0.82 10.67 -0.75
CA TYR A 286 -1.33 11.14 -2.04
C TYR A 286 -2.31 12.30 -1.85
N PRO A 287 -1.81 13.49 -1.45
CA PRO A 287 -2.67 14.65 -1.19
C PRO A 287 -3.42 15.11 -2.45
N ASP A 288 -2.88 14.81 -3.64
CA ASP A 288 -3.47 15.18 -4.94
C ASP A 288 -4.29 14.03 -5.58
N GLY A 289 -4.59 12.97 -4.81
CA GLY A 289 -5.32 11.78 -5.26
C GLY A 289 -4.47 10.54 -5.48
N ASP A 290 -5.02 9.36 -5.16
CA ASP A 290 -4.30 8.09 -5.21
C ASP A 290 -4.11 7.60 -6.66
N PRO A 291 -2.86 7.52 -7.17
CA PRO A 291 -2.59 7.13 -8.55
C PRO A 291 -3.03 5.69 -8.84
N ARG A 292 -3.11 4.83 -7.82
CA ARG A 292 -3.59 3.45 -7.97
C ARG A 292 -5.09 3.42 -8.18
N ALA A 293 -5.83 4.23 -7.41
CA ALA A 293 -7.27 4.34 -7.54
C ALA A 293 -7.66 4.84 -8.94
N ALA A 294 -7.00 5.91 -9.39
CA ALA A 294 -7.19 6.46 -10.73
C ALA A 294 -6.88 5.42 -11.82
N ALA A 295 -5.76 4.70 -11.71
CA ALA A 295 -5.38 3.66 -12.67
C ALA A 295 -6.40 2.50 -12.73
N LEU A 296 -6.97 2.09 -11.59
CA LEU A 296 -7.97 1.04 -11.55
C LEU A 296 -9.34 1.53 -12.07
N LEU A 297 -9.82 2.68 -11.60
CA LEU A 297 -11.10 3.26 -12.01
C LEU A 297 -11.13 3.64 -13.50
N SER A 298 -9.98 3.95 -14.12
CA SER A 298 -9.90 4.18 -15.57
C SER A 298 -10.12 2.93 -16.43
N ALA A 299 -10.15 1.74 -15.81
CA ALA A 299 -10.23 0.46 -16.53
C ALA A 299 -11.66 -0.03 -16.78
N PHE A 300 -12.65 0.58 -16.15
CA PHE A 300 -14.06 0.18 -16.22
C PHE A 300 -14.96 1.39 -15.96
N VAL A 301 -16.25 1.29 -16.26
CA VAL A 301 -17.23 2.32 -15.88
C VAL A 301 -17.75 1.99 -14.48
N PRO A 302 -17.48 2.81 -13.45
CA PRO A 302 -17.99 2.56 -12.11
C PRO A 302 -19.52 2.53 -12.08
N PRO A 303 -20.15 1.70 -11.24
CA PRO A 303 -21.61 1.74 -11.06
C PRO A 303 -22.09 3.14 -10.67
N ALA A 304 -23.29 3.53 -11.09
CA ALA A 304 -23.81 4.89 -10.90
C ALA A 304 -23.76 5.38 -9.44
N ALA A 305 -24.03 4.49 -8.46
CA ALA A 305 -23.91 4.81 -7.04
C ALA A 305 -22.48 5.20 -6.63
N TYR A 306 -21.47 4.52 -7.15
CA TYR A 306 -20.07 4.86 -6.90
C TYR A 306 -19.66 6.14 -7.63
N ALA A 307 -20.11 6.34 -8.87
CA ALA A 307 -19.87 7.59 -9.58
C ALA A 307 -20.47 8.79 -8.84
N GLY A 308 -21.73 8.69 -8.40
CA GLY A 308 -22.39 9.71 -7.59
C GLY A 308 -21.68 9.99 -6.27
N MET A 309 -21.30 8.94 -5.53
CA MET A 309 -20.54 9.09 -4.28
C MET A 309 -19.21 9.84 -4.51
N ARG A 310 -18.45 9.45 -5.54
CA ARG A 310 -17.21 10.13 -5.90
C ARG A 310 -17.45 11.62 -6.18
N ASP A 311 -18.40 11.93 -7.05
CA ASP A 311 -18.63 13.29 -7.51
C ASP A 311 -19.13 14.18 -6.36
N THR A 312 -20.01 13.65 -5.50
CA THR A 312 -20.49 14.35 -4.30
C THR A 312 -19.37 14.61 -3.30
N VAL A 313 -18.54 13.61 -2.98
CA VAL A 313 -17.44 13.80 -2.02
C VAL A 313 -16.41 14.79 -2.57
N ALA A 314 -16.02 14.66 -3.83
CA ALA A 314 -15.09 15.60 -4.48
C ALA A 314 -15.64 17.05 -4.46
N ALA A 315 -16.94 17.24 -4.69
CA ALA A 315 -17.56 18.57 -4.61
C ALA A 315 -17.60 19.15 -3.19
N LEU A 316 -17.79 18.31 -2.16
CA LEU A 316 -17.93 18.76 -0.77
C LEU A 316 -16.58 18.94 -0.05
N THR A 317 -15.58 18.11 -0.36
CA THR A 317 -14.32 18.05 0.39
C THR A 317 -13.08 18.31 -0.47
N GLY A 318 -13.19 18.16 -1.80
CA GLY A 318 -12.04 18.11 -2.70
C GLY A 318 -11.23 16.82 -2.60
N GLU A 319 -11.66 15.83 -1.82
CA GLU A 319 -10.96 14.55 -1.70
C GLU A 319 -11.30 13.60 -2.85
N GLU A 320 -10.27 12.99 -3.42
CA GLU A 320 -10.40 11.98 -4.46
C GLU A 320 -10.47 10.56 -3.87
N PRO A 321 -11.06 9.59 -4.59
CA PRO A 321 -11.06 8.19 -4.20
C PRO A 321 -9.65 7.63 -4.00
N ASN A 322 -9.50 6.79 -2.97
CA ASN A 322 -8.32 5.96 -2.78
C ASN A 322 -8.53 4.53 -3.29
N ILE A 323 -7.48 3.71 -3.21
CA ILE A 323 -7.51 2.35 -3.77
C ILE A 323 -8.60 1.46 -3.15
N ASP A 324 -8.97 1.66 -1.88
CA ASP A 324 -10.02 0.86 -1.24
C ASP A 324 -11.40 1.14 -1.84
N PHE A 325 -11.68 2.41 -2.17
CA PHE A 325 -12.90 2.77 -2.92
C PHE A 325 -12.90 2.18 -4.33
N ALA A 326 -11.76 2.24 -5.03
CA ALA A 326 -11.65 1.66 -6.35
C ALA A 326 -11.86 0.14 -6.36
N LEU A 327 -11.38 -0.56 -5.33
CA LEU A 327 -11.57 -2.01 -5.18
C LEU A 327 -13.02 -2.39 -4.91
N THR A 328 -13.73 -1.65 -4.05
CA THR A 328 -15.14 -1.92 -3.77
C THR A 328 -16.02 -1.56 -4.97
N ALA A 329 -15.69 -0.50 -5.71
CA ALA A 329 -16.33 -0.16 -6.98
C ALA A 329 -16.13 -1.28 -8.02
N MET A 330 -14.91 -1.80 -8.15
CA MET A 330 -14.60 -2.92 -9.04
C MET A 330 -15.34 -4.20 -8.62
N ALA A 331 -15.35 -4.52 -7.32
CA ALA A 331 -16.08 -5.67 -6.81
C ALA A 331 -17.57 -5.58 -7.12
N ARG A 332 -18.17 -4.40 -6.94
CA ARG A 332 -19.57 -4.17 -7.31
C ARG A 332 -19.81 -4.29 -8.82
N HIS A 333 -18.91 -3.75 -9.64
CA HIS A 333 -18.97 -3.84 -11.11
C HIS A 333 -18.93 -5.30 -11.59
N LEU A 334 -18.10 -6.13 -10.97
CA LEU A 334 -17.91 -7.54 -11.31
C LEU A 334 -18.86 -8.49 -10.54
N ALA A 335 -19.81 -7.96 -9.77
CA ALA A 335 -20.72 -8.74 -8.91
C ALA A 335 -20.00 -9.72 -7.96
N LEU A 336 -18.83 -9.31 -7.43
CA LEU A 336 -18.00 -10.12 -6.56
C LEU A 336 -18.51 -10.09 -5.10
N PRO A 337 -18.26 -11.17 -4.32
CA PRO A 337 -18.53 -11.17 -2.88
C PRO A 337 -17.84 -10.02 -2.12
N ASP A 338 -18.46 -9.57 -1.03
CA ASP A 338 -18.02 -8.44 -0.20
C ASP A 338 -16.61 -8.60 0.42
N ASP A 339 -16.10 -9.83 0.54
CA ASP A 339 -14.77 -10.13 1.07
C ASP A 339 -13.66 -10.09 0.01
N VAL A 340 -14.00 -10.08 -1.29
CA VAL A 340 -13.02 -10.11 -2.38
C VAL A 340 -12.06 -8.91 -2.37
N PRO A 341 -12.46 -7.66 -2.09
CA PRO A 341 -11.51 -6.55 -1.94
C PRO A 341 -10.37 -6.85 -0.94
N TYR A 342 -10.71 -7.45 0.21
CA TYR A 342 -9.73 -7.85 1.22
C TYR A 342 -8.83 -8.99 0.71
N LEU A 343 -9.41 -10.00 0.05
CA LEU A 343 -8.67 -11.14 -0.48
C LEU A 343 -7.69 -10.74 -1.59
N LEU A 344 -8.11 -9.84 -2.49
CA LEU A 344 -7.24 -9.23 -3.50
C LEU A 344 -6.08 -8.49 -2.87
N PHE A 345 -6.36 -7.68 -1.85
CA PHE A 345 -5.33 -6.95 -1.11
C PHE A 345 -4.30 -7.92 -0.51
N ALA A 346 -4.77 -8.96 0.20
CA ALA A 346 -3.90 -9.95 0.82
C ALA A 346 -3.05 -10.71 -0.22
N ALA A 347 -3.67 -11.15 -1.33
CA ALA A 347 -2.98 -11.85 -2.42
C ALA A 347 -1.87 -11.00 -3.05
N ALA A 348 -2.21 -9.77 -3.42
CA ALA A 348 -1.27 -8.84 -4.01
C ALA A 348 -0.15 -8.51 -3.04
N ARG A 349 -0.50 -8.09 -1.82
CA ARG A 349 0.44 -7.55 -0.84
C ARG A 349 1.44 -8.59 -0.34
N CYS A 350 1.10 -9.87 -0.41
CA CYS A 350 2.03 -10.96 -0.13
C CYS A 350 3.33 -10.83 -0.93
N THR A 351 3.27 -10.31 -2.18
CA THR A 351 4.48 -10.06 -2.98
C THR A 351 5.42 -9.04 -2.35
N GLY A 352 4.90 -7.87 -1.94
CA GLY A 352 5.64 -6.85 -1.22
C GLY A 352 6.16 -7.34 0.14
N TRP A 353 5.34 -8.06 0.91
CA TRP A 353 5.77 -8.65 2.17
C TRP A 353 6.97 -9.58 2.00
N ILE A 354 6.93 -10.49 1.03
CA ILE A 354 8.05 -11.37 0.74
C ILE A 354 9.29 -10.55 0.35
N ALA A 355 9.14 -9.51 -0.49
CA ALA A 355 10.25 -8.63 -0.86
C ALA A 355 10.90 -7.98 0.38
N HIS A 356 10.09 -7.44 1.28
CA HIS A 356 10.56 -6.78 2.50
C HIS A 356 11.16 -7.77 3.51
N ALA A 357 10.66 -9.01 3.58
CA ALA A 357 11.25 -10.07 4.39
C ALA A 357 12.64 -10.45 3.86
N LEU A 358 12.79 -10.60 2.54
CA LEU A 358 14.07 -10.88 1.88
C LEU A 358 15.07 -9.74 2.09
N GLU A 359 14.66 -8.49 1.88
CA GLU A 359 15.50 -7.30 2.11
C GLU A 359 15.95 -7.22 3.57
N GLN A 360 15.03 -7.45 4.52
CA GLN A 360 15.40 -7.45 5.94
C GLN A 360 16.36 -8.59 6.29
N ASN A 361 16.17 -9.78 5.73
CA ASN A 361 17.06 -10.92 5.94
C ASN A 361 18.48 -10.63 5.44
N GLU A 362 18.63 -9.94 4.30
CA GLU A 362 19.93 -9.50 3.78
C GLU A 362 20.64 -8.51 4.72
N THR A 363 19.90 -7.63 5.42
CA THR A 363 20.53 -6.73 6.41
C THR A 363 21.14 -7.48 7.59
N GLY A 364 20.56 -8.62 7.96
CA GLY A 364 20.96 -9.43 9.10
C GLY A 364 20.78 -8.77 10.47
N ARG A 365 20.19 -7.58 10.56
CA ARG A 365 20.04 -6.77 11.80
C ARG A 365 18.69 -7.01 12.46
N LEU A 366 18.72 -7.20 13.78
CA LEU A 366 17.53 -7.33 14.63
C LEU A 366 16.83 -5.98 14.81
N ILE A 367 15.51 -5.94 14.64
CA ILE A 367 14.67 -4.79 15.00
C ILE A 367 14.21 -4.98 16.44
N ARG A 368 14.81 -4.23 17.36
CA ARG A 368 14.51 -4.29 18.80
C ARG A 368 14.50 -2.89 19.41
N PRO A 369 13.39 -2.14 19.30
CA PRO A 369 13.28 -0.82 19.91
C PRO A 369 13.28 -0.92 21.44
N ARG A 370 13.61 0.21 22.10
CA ARG A 370 13.48 0.39 23.55
C ARG A 370 12.24 1.23 23.84
N ALA A 371 11.44 0.83 24.81
CA ALA A 371 10.36 1.66 25.32
C ALA A 371 10.91 2.72 26.30
N ARG A 372 10.28 3.90 26.31
CA ARG A 372 10.39 4.84 27.44
C ARG A 372 9.40 4.37 28.51
N TYR A 373 9.92 4.01 29.68
CA TYR A 373 9.08 3.63 30.81
C TYR A 373 8.34 4.85 31.35
N THR A 374 7.03 4.73 31.56
CA THR A 374 6.16 5.79 32.11
C THR A 374 5.29 5.27 33.27
N GLY A 375 5.67 4.12 33.83
CA GLY A 375 5.03 3.58 35.04
C GLY A 375 5.63 4.19 36.31
N PRO A 376 5.21 3.70 37.49
CA PRO A 376 5.77 4.14 38.77
C PRO A 376 7.28 3.91 38.83
N GLU A 377 8.06 4.93 39.24
CA GLU A 377 9.52 4.81 39.41
C GLU A 377 9.85 3.63 40.35
N PRO A 378 10.82 2.77 40.00
CA PRO A 378 11.26 1.70 40.88
C PRO A 378 11.81 2.29 42.19
N GLY A 379 11.33 1.76 43.31
CA GLY A 379 11.72 2.20 44.67
C GLY A 379 13.15 1.87 45.06
#